data_AF-A0A8W8JJW3-F1
#
_entry.id   AF-A0A8W8JJW3-F1
#
_cell.length_a   1.000
_cell.length_b   1.000
_cell.length_c   1.000
_cell.angle_alpha   90.00
_cell.angle_beta   90.00
_cell.angle_gamma   90.00
#
_symmetry.space_group_name_H-M   'P 1'
#
loop_
_entity.id
_entity.type
_entity.pdbx_description
1 polymer ?
#
loop_
_entity_poly.entity_id
_entity_poly.type
_entity_poly.pdbx_seq_one_letter_code
_entity_poly.pdbx_strand_id
1 'polypeptide(L)'
;MEGLVWMVLLLSTITIFIKVSAITFCEKSAITVRYVEHCPTDFRSWEIAAKKMKCESIEQRCSDSFNTGRHRFQYHCVINAWMNATLEVCALNRTIFGTE
;
A
#
# COMPACT_ATOMS: atom_id res chain seq x y z
N MET A 1 25.18 -21.25 26.91
CA MET A 1 24.94 -19.80 26.69
C MET A 1 24.87 -19.47 25.20
N GLU A 2 25.83 -19.92 24.39
CA GLU A 2 25.89 -19.60 22.95
C GLU A 2 24.62 -20.00 22.17
N GLY A 3 24.11 -21.21 22.36
CA GLY A 3 22.87 -21.65 21.70
C GLY A 3 21.64 -20.82 22.07
N LEU A 4 21.56 -20.30 23.30
CA LEU A 4 20.46 -19.42 23.72
C LEU A 4 20.55 -18.06 23.03
N VAL A 5 21.76 -17.53 22.86
CA VAL A 5 22.02 -16.27 22.15
C VAL A 5 21.63 -16.39 20.68
N TRP A 6 22.02 -17.47 20.00
CA TRP A 6 21.62 -17.73 18.62
C TRP A 6 20.11 -17.87 18.45
N MET A 7 19.43 -18.55 19.39
CA MET A 7 17.97 -18.66 19.36
C MET A 7 17.27 -17.30 19.54
N VAL A 8 17.76 -16.45 20.46
CA VAL A 8 17.23 -15.10 20.65
C VAL A 8 17.47 -14.22 19.42
N LEU A 9 18.65 -14.30 18.81
CA LEU A 9 18.96 -13.57 17.58
C LEU A 9 18.05 -13.99 16.42
N LEU A 10 17.87 -15.29 16.20
CA LEU A 10 16.97 -15.81 15.17
C LEU A 10 15.51 -15.39 15.40
N LEU A 11 15.02 -15.44 16.64
CA LEU A 11 13.67 -14.98 16.97
C LEU A 11 13.52 -13.47 16.74
N SER A 12 14.52 -12.68 17.12
CA SER A 12 14.50 -11.22 16.93
C SER A 12 14.47 -10.85 15.44
N THR A 13 15.26 -11.50 14.59
CA THR A 13 15.27 -11.22 13.15
C THR A 13 13.95 -11.63 12.50
N ILE A 14 13.41 -12.81 12.83
CA ILE A 14 12.10 -13.27 12.32
C ILE A 14 11.00 -12.26 12.65
N THR A 15 10.95 -11.76 13.89
CA THR A 15 9.92 -10.78 14.28
C THR A 15 10.04 -9.44 13.55
N ILE A 16 11.27 -8.99 13.26
CA ILE A 16 11.52 -7.78 12.45
C ILE A 16 11.05 -8.01 11.01
N PHE A 17 11.41 -9.13 10.38
CA PHE A 17 11.02 -9.45 9.01
C PHE A 17 9.49 -9.52 8.83
N ILE A 18 8.77 -10.17 9.76
CA ILE A 18 7.30 -10.26 9.71
C ILE A 18 6.67 -8.86 9.74
N LYS A 19 7.18 -7.97 10.60
CA LYS A 19 6.69 -6.59 10.67
C LYS A 19 6.94 -5.82 9.38
N VAL A 20 8.13 -5.93 8.79
CA VAL A 20 8.48 -5.24 7.53
C VAL A 20 7.58 -5.68 6.37
N SER A 21 7.37 -6.99 6.20
CA SER A 21 6.54 -7.51 5.11
C SER A 21 5.08 -7.05 5.21
N ALA A 22 4.53 -6.98 6.43
CA ALA A 22 3.18 -6.47 6.68
C ALA A 22 3.03 -4.97 6.40
N ILE A 23 4.13 -4.20 6.49
CA ILE A 23 4.15 -2.76 6.17
C ILE A 23 4.11 -2.54 4.65
N THR A 24 4.78 -3.39 3.88
CA THR A 24 4.96 -3.18 2.44
C THR A 24 3.83 -3.73 1.58
N PHE A 25 3.09 -4.74 2.05
CA PHE A 25 2.08 -5.41 1.24
C PHE A 25 0.70 -5.40 1.90
N CYS A 26 -0.21 -4.62 1.34
CA CYS A 26 -1.61 -4.60 1.71
C CYS A 26 -2.44 -5.29 0.63
N GLU A 27 -2.86 -6.54 0.88
CA GLU A 27 -3.65 -7.34 -0.06
C GLU A 27 -4.91 -6.59 -0.53
N LYS A 28 -5.61 -5.92 0.40
CA LYS A 28 -6.80 -5.12 0.09
C LYS A 28 -6.52 -3.97 -0.87
N SER A 29 -5.30 -3.45 -0.92
CA SER A 29 -4.90 -2.45 -1.91
C SER A 29 -4.66 -3.11 -3.27
N ALA A 30 -3.89 -4.21 -3.29
CA ALA A 30 -3.54 -4.92 -4.52
C ALA A 30 -4.75 -5.36 -5.35
N ILE A 31 -5.82 -5.85 -4.71
CA ILE A 31 -7.03 -6.28 -5.41
C ILE A 31 -7.86 -5.15 -6.03
N THR A 32 -7.54 -3.89 -5.70
CA THR A 32 -8.27 -2.72 -6.23
C THR A 32 -7.68 -2.17 -7.51
N VAL A 33 -6.51 -2.68 -7.92
CA VAL A 33 -5.79 -2.22 -9.11
C VAL A 33 -6.67 -2.38 -10.36
N ARG A 34 -6.78 -1.32 -11.15
CA ARG A 34 -7.43 -1.33 -12.47
C ARG A 34 -6.58 -0.57 -13.47
N TYR A 35 -6.40 -1.16 -14.66
CA TYR A 35 -5.76 -0.47 -15.76
C TYR A 35 -6.68 0.61 -16.31
N VAL A 36 -6.11 1.78 -16.56
CA VAL A 36 -6.78 2.92 -17.20
C VAL A 36 -5.91 3.39 -18.35
N GLU A 37 -6.55 3.95 -19.38
CA GLU A 37 -5.85 4.48 -20.55
C GLU A 37 -4.85 5.58 -20.15
N HIS A 38 -5.34 6.53 -19.35
CA HIS A 38 -4.54 7.62 -18.79
C HIS A 38 -4.98 7.95 -17.36
N CYS A 39 -4.03 8.42 -16.55
CA CYS A 39 -4.35 9.03 -15.26
C CYS A 39 -4.98 10.41 -15.44
N PRO A 40 -5.85 10.82 -14.50
CA PRO A 40 -6.36 12.19 -14.46
C PRO A 40 -5.23 13.22 -14.43
N THR A 41 -5.33 14.26 -15.26
CA THR A 41 -4.29 15.31 -15.40
C THR A 41 -4.67 16.61 -14.71
N ASP A 42 -5.90 16.73 -14.22
CA ASP A 42 -6.42 17.90 -13.54
C ASP A 42 -7.21 17.50 -12.28
N PHE A 43 -7.39 18.46 -11.37
CA PHE A 43 -8.05 18.21 -10.08
C PHE A 43 -9.49 17.73 -10.23
N ARG A 44 -10.24 18.21 -11.24
CA ARG A 44 -11.64 17.84 -11.43
C ARG A 44 -11.76 16.42 -11.96
N SER A 45 -10.96 16.04 -12.95
CA SER A 45 -10.92 14.65 -13.43
C SER A 45 -10.44 13.69 -12.34
N TRP A 46 -9.49 14.12 -11.51
CA TRP A 46 -9.04 13.37 -10.35
C TRP A 46 -10.15 13.15 -9.33
N GLU A 47 -10.91 14.20 -8.99
CA GLU A 47 -12.01 14.10 -8.02
C GLU A 47 -13.13 13.17 -8.51
N ILE A 48 -13.46 13.22 -9.80
CA ILE A 48 -14.45 12.33 -10.42
C ILE A 48 -13.97 10.88 -10.35
N ALA A 49 -12.71 10.61 -10.70
CA ALA A 49 -12.14 9.27 -10.64
C ALA A 49 -12.09 8.73 -9.21
N ALA A 50 -11.67 9.56 -8.25
CA ALA A 50 -11.65 9.22 -6.83
C ALA A 50 -13.03 8.86 -6.29
N LYS A 51 -14.05 9.69 -6.59
CA LYS A 51 -15.46 9.42 -6.23
C LYS A 51 -16.01 8.16 -6.89
N LYS A 52 -15.54 7.83 -8.11
CA LYS A 52 -15.94 6.59 -8.81
C LYS A 52 -15.31 5.36 -8.14
N MET A 53 -14.06 5.45 -7.70
CA MET A 53 -13.35 4.32 -7.09
C MET A 53 -13.77 4.06 -5.64
N LYS A 54 -14.25 5.07 -4.90
CA LYS A 54 -14.84 4.97 -3.54
C LYS A 54 -13.93 4.26 -2.54
N CYS A 55 -12.64 4.57 -2.57
CA CYS A 55 -11.63 3.91 -1.77
C CYS A 55 -11.91 4.00 -0.25
N GLU A 56 -12.56 5.07 0.21
CA GLU A 56 -12.92 5.27 1.62
C GLU A 56 -13.94 4.25 2.16
N SER A 57 -14.67 3.56 1.29
CA SER A 57 -15.63 2.51 1.65
C SER A 57 -15.01 1.13 1.81
N ILE A 58 -13.73 0.97 1.46
CA ILE A 58 -13.04 -0.32 1.53
C ILE A 58 -12.56 -0.56 2.97
N GLU A 59 -13.11 -1.59 3.59
CA GLU A 59 -12.66 -2.04 4.90
C GLU A 59 -11.31 -2.78 4.79
N GLN A 60 -10.32 -2.32 5.56
CA GLN A 60 -8.96 -2.83 5.54
C GLN A 60 -8.27 -2.60 6.90
N ARG A 61 -7.28 -3.45 7.20
CA ARG A 61 -6.49 -3.45 8.47
C ARG A 61 -4.98 -3.26 8.24
N CYS A 62 -4.60 -2.80 7.05
CA CYS A 62 -3.21 -2.61 6.65
C CYS A 62 -2.49 -1.48 7.41
N SER A 63 -3.23 -0.62 8.10
CA SER A 63 -2.65 0.40 9.00
C SER A 63 -2.49 -0.06 10.45
N ASP A 64 -3.01 -1.24 10.82
CA ASP A 64 -3.09 -1.67 12.23
C ASP A 64 -1.71 -1.96 12.85
N SER A 65 -0.67 -2.14 12.02
CA SER A 65 0.72 -2.30 12.49
C SER A 65 1.37 -0.98 12.94
N PHE A 66 0.80 0.17 12.58
CA PHE A 66 1.32 1.48 12.97
C PHE A 66 0.45 2.00 14.13
N ASN A 67 1.04 2.28 15.29
CA ASN A 67 0.36 2.85 16.47
C ASN A 67 -0.16 4.29 16.24
N THR A 68 -0.63 4.64 15.03
CA THR A 68 -1.15 5.96 14.68
C THR A 68 -2.41 5.87 13.82
N GLY A 69 -3.52 5.41 14.41
CA GLY A 69 -4.86 5.63 13.86
C GLY A 69 -5.25 4.83 12.60
N ARG A 70 -6.56 4.74 12.37
CA ARG A 70 -7.15 4.08 11.19
C ARG A 70 -6.93 4.96 9.95
N HIS A 71 -5.86 4.71 9.21
CA HIS A 71 -5.69 5.33 7.90
C HIS A 71 -6.67 4.69 6.92
N ARG A 72 -7.46 5.49 6.19
CA ARG A 72 -8.36 4.98 5.13
C ARG A 72 -7.64 4.95 3.80
N PHE A 73 -8.05 4.05 2.91
CA PHE A 73 -7.58 4.11 1.53
C PHE A 73 -8.04 5.39 0.85
N GLN A 74 -7.18 5.87 -0.04
CA GLN A 74 -7.39 6.99 -0.93
C GLN A 74 -7.16 6.54 -2.36
N TYR A 75 -7.74 7.27 -3.29
CA TYR A 75 -7.55 7.05 -4.71
C TYR A 75 -6.16 7.50 -5.14
N HIS A 76 -5.48 6.63 -5.86
CA HIS A 76 -4.23 6.95 -6.54
C HIS A 76 -4.32 6.48 -7.99
N CYS A 77 -3.64 7.21 -8.88
CA CYS A 77 -3.39 6.76 -10.23
C CYS A 77 -1.92 6.93 -10.53
N VAL A 78 -1.27 5.86 -10.97
CA VAL A 78 0.18 5.79 -11.15
C VAL A 78 0.52 5.09 -12.46
N ILE A 79 1.76 5.27 -12.88
CA ILE A 79 2.34 4.54 -14.00
C ILE A 79 2.88 3.21 -13.45
N ASN A 80 2.71 2.12 -14.21
CA ASN A 80 3.26 0.83 -13.85
C ASN A 80 4.80 0.79 -13.91
N ALA A 81 5.41 -0.28 -13.39
CA ALA A 81 6.86 -0.43 -13.35
C ALA A 81 7.53 -0.47 -14.74
N TRP A 82 6.80 -0.80 -15.79
CA TRP A 82 7.30 -0.81 -17.18
C TRP A 82 7.12 0.52 -17.90
N MET A 83 6.59 1.53 -17.22
CA MET A 83 6.35 2.87 -17.75
C MET A 83 5.46 2.91 -19.00
N ASN A 84 4.65 1.88 -19.24
CA ASN A 84 3.89 1.72 -20.47
C ASN A 84 2.38 1.67 -20.27
N ALA A 85 1.90 1.66 -19.03
CA ALA A 85 0.49 1.69 -18.71
C ALA A 85 0.24 2.46 -17.43
N THR A 86 -0.96 3.03 -17.32
CA THR A 86 -1.45 3.65 -16.09
C THR A 86 -2.43 2.74 -15.36
N LEU A 87 -2.40 2.80 -14.03
CA LEU A 87 -3.28 2.03 -13.17
C LEU A 87 -3.82 2.91 -12.04
N GLU A 88 -5.11 2.78 -11.78
CA GLU A 88 -5.74 3.30 -10.59
C GLU A 88 -5.72 2.24 -9.47
N VAL A 89 -5.55 2.68 -8.23
CA VAL A 89 -5.45 1.82 -7.05
C VAL A 89 -5.96 2.55 -5.81
N CYS A 90 -6.59 1.82 -4.89
CA CYS A 90 -6.89 2.31 -3.55
C CYS A 90 -5.74 1.94 -2.62
N ALA A 91 -5.06 2.93 -2.05
CA ALA A 91 -3.92 2.72 -1.14
C ALA A 91 -3.95 3.71 0.02
N LEU A 92 -3.18 3.45 1.07
CA LEU A 92 -3.03 4.41 2.16
C LEU A 92 -2.25 5.64 1.68
N ASN A 93 -2.53 6.81 2.25
CA ASN A 93 -1.84 8.08 1.93
C ASN A 93 -0.35 8.14 2.36
N ARG A 94 0.23 6.99 2.64
CA ARG A 94 1.64 6.73 2.89
C ARG A 94 1.89 5.40 2.19
N THR A 95 2.86 5.35 1.29
CA THR A 95 3.23 4.20 0.43
C THR A 95 2.60 4.21 -0.97
N ILE A 96 3.11 5.10 -1.83
CA ILE A 96 3.50 4.66 -3.18
C ILE A 96 4.96 5.07 -3.34
N PHE A 97 5.86 4.12 -3.10
CA PHE A 97 7.26 4.29 -3.48
C PHE A 97 7.37 3.91 -4.95
N GLY A 98 7.41 4.91 -5.84
CA GLY A 98 7.94 4.71 -7.19
C GLY A 98 9.44 4.56 -7.05
N THR A 99 10.01 3.44 -7.53
CA THR A 99 11.46 3.28 -7.63
C THR A 99 11.98 4.28 -8.65
N GLU A 100 12.85 5.18 -8.20
CA GLU A 100 13.73 6.01 -9.04
C GLU A 100 14.78 5.17 -9.77
#